data_AF-A0A6I2V3K8-F1
#
_entry.id   AF-A0A6I2V3K8-F1
#
_cell.length_a   1.000
_cell.length_b   1.000
_cell.length_c   1.000
_cell.angle_alpha   90.00
_cell.angle_beta   90.00
_cell.angle_gamma   90.00
#
_symmetry.space_group_name_H-M   'P 1'
#
loop_
_entity.id
_entity.type
_entity.pdbx_description
1 polymer ?
#
loop_
_entity_poly.entity_id
_entity_poly.type
_entity_poly.pdbx_seq_one_letter_code
_entity_poly.pdbx_strand_id
1 'polypeptide(L)'
;EVHDEKEAEIALEINAEIIGVNSRNLKTLEVSDLNFELIFPHLPASVIKVAESGISTRSQVALVEKLGANAILVGESLVKSGDPKHMIKELLNR
;
A
#
# COMPACT_ATOMS: atom_id res chain seq x y z
N GLU A 1 -1.87 -1.57 -10.58
CA GLU A 1 -2.63 -1.32 -9.34
C GLU A 1 -3.74 -2.34 -9.25
N VAL A 2 -3.94 -2.93 -8.07
CA VAL A 2 -4.93 -3.98 -7.83
C VAL A 2 -5.75 -3.64 -6.57
N HIS A 3 -7.02 -4.00 -6.59
CA HIS A 3 -7.99 -3.70 -5.54
C HIS A 3 -8.57 -4.95 -4.88
N ASP A 4 -8.38 -6.12 -5.50
CA ASP A 4 -8.81 -7.42 -5.00
C ASP A 4 -7.85 -8.53 -5.46
N GLU A 5 -8.08 -9.75 -4.96
CA GLU A 5 -7.27 -10.92 -5.27
C GLU A 5 -7.30 -11.30 -6.76
N LYS A 6 -8.41 -11.05 -7.47
CA LYS A 6 -8.54 -11.39 -8.89
C LYS A 6 -7.69 -10.47 -9.75
N GLU A 7 -7.68 -9.17 -9.44
CA GLU A 7 -6.78 -8.23 -10.09
C GLU A 7 -5.31 -8.56 -9.80
N ALA A 8 -5.00 -9.06 -8.59
CA ALA A 8 -3.66 -9.54 -8.25
C ALA A 8 -3.25 -10.78 -9.06
N GLU A 9 -4.14 -11.74 -9.25
CA GLU A 9 -3.90 -12.91 -10.13
C GLU A 9 -3.60 -12.48 -11.57
N ILE A 10 -4.42 -11.59 -12.13
CA ILE A 10 -4.20 -11.04 -13.49
C ILE A 10 -2.84 -10.33 -13.57
N ALA A 11 -2.47 -9.56 -12.54
CA ALA A 11 -1.18 -8.88 -12.49
C ALA A 11 0.00 -9.86 -12.51
N LEU A 12 -0.14 -11.03 -11.88
CA LEU A 12 0.85 -12.10 -11.95
C LEU A 12 0.89 -12.78 -13.32
N GLU A 13 -0.25 -13.00 -13.96
CA GLU A 13 -0.33 -13.59 -15.31
C GLU A 13 0.38 -12.73 -16.37
N ILE A 14 0.33 -11.40 -16.23
CA ILE A 14 1.04 -10.47 -17.12
C ILE A 14 2.50 -10.25 -16.71
N ASN A 15 3.01 -10.98 -15.71
CA ASN A 15 4.37 -10.87 -15.17
C ASN A 15 4.70 -9.45 -14.68
N ALA A 16 3.77 -8.77 -13.99
CA ALA A 16 4.02 -7.46 -13.43
C ALA A 16 5.16 -7.50 -12.40
N GLU A 17 6.22 -6.72 -12.62
CA GLU A 17 7.37 -6.63 -11.70
C GLU A 17 7.05 -5.80 -10.45
N ILE A 18 6.11 -4.86 -10.57
CA ILE A 18 5.66 -3.98 -9.49
C ILE A 18 4.14 -4.10 -9.40
N ILE A 19 3.65 -4.48 -8.22
CA ILE A 19 2.22 -4.55 -7.94
C ILE A 19 1.92 -3.63 -6.76
N GLY A 20 1.17 -2.58 -7.07
CA GLY A 20 0.57 -1.71 -6.07
C GLY A 20 -0.80 -2.20 -5.67
N VAL A 21 -1.00 -2.39 -4.36
CA VAL A 21 -2.27 -2.79 -3.76
C VAL A 21 -2.93 -1.55 -3.18
N ASN A 22 -4.17 -1.25 -3.56
CA ASN A 22 -4.89 -0.09 -3.06
C ASN A 22 -5.95 -0.52 -2.02
N SER A 23 -5.82 0.00 -0.80
CA SER A 23 -6.77 -0.25 0.30
C SER A 23 -8.09 0.51 0.16
N ARG A 24 -8.21 1.43 -0.80
CA ARG A 24 -9.42 2.21 -1.04
C ARG A 24 -10.30 1.52 -2.06
N ASN A 25 -11.53 1.22 -1.68
CA ASN A 25 -12.56 0.85 -2.65
C ASN A 25 -12.97 2.10 -3.44
N LEU A 26 -12.69 2.16 -4.74
CA LEU A 26 -12.99 3.33 -5.57
C LEU A 26 -14.50 3.56 -5.81
N LYS A 27 -15.35 2.57 -5.54
CA LYS A 27 -16.82 2.68 -5.66
C LYS A 27 -17.48 3.22 -4.40
N THR A 28 -17.01 2.81 -3.22
CA THR A 28 -17.58 3.22 -1.92
C THR A 28 -16.75 4.29 -1.21
N LEU A 29 -15.53 4.54 -1.67
CA LEU A 29 -14.49 5.37 -1.04
C LEU A 29 -14.04 4.90 0.34
N GLU A 30 -14.52 3.74 0.80
CA GLU A 30 -14.12 3.13 2.06
C GLU A 30 -12.67 2.66 1.96
N VAL A 31 -11.92 2.95 3.02
CA VAL A 31 -10.55 2.46 3.19
C VAL A 31 -10.63 1.24 4.10
N SER A 32 -10.12 0.12 3.62
CA SER A 32 -10.08 -1.12 4.37
C SER A 32 -8.66 -1.69 4.32
N ASP A 33 -8.00 -1.75 5.47
CA ASP A 33 -6.68 -2.37 5.62
C ASP A 33 -6.71 -3.88 5.29
N LEU A 34 -7.91 -4.49 5.21
CA LEU A 34 -8.11 -5.89 4.84
C LEU A 34 -7.52 -6.26 3.48
N ASN A 35 -7.48 -5.32 2.52
CA ASN A 35 -6.94 -5.60 1.19
C ASN A 35 -5.44 -5.96 1.24
N PHE A 36 -4.68 -5.29 2.11
CA PHE A 36 -3.26 -5.60 2.28
C PHE A 36 -3.07 -6.99 2.89
N GLU A 37 -3.87 -7.32 3.89
CA GLU A 37 -3.81 -8.61 4.59
C GLU A 37 -4.16 -9.79 3.68
N LEU A 38 -5.12 -9.58 2.77
CA LEU A 38 -5.53 -10.59 1.80
C LEU A 38 -4.51 -10.73 0.66
N ILE A 39 -4.00 -9.63 0.10
CA ILE A 39 -3.25 -9.69 -1.16
C ILE A 39 -1.74 -9.90 -0.95
N PHE A 40 -1.10 -9.15 -0.03
CA PHE A 40 0.36 -9.17 0.07
C PHE A 40 0.98 -10.55 0.38
N PRO A 41 0.38 -11.39 1.25
CA PRO A 41 0.94 -12.72 1.52
C PRO A 41 0.95 -13.65 0.31
N HIS A 42 0.06 -13.43 -0.68
CA HIS A 42 -0.04 -14.27 -1.88
C HIS A 42 0.86 -13.80 -3.03
N LEU A 43 1.36 -12.56 -2.99
CA LEU A 43 2.30 -12.07 -3.97
C LEU A 43 3.70 -12.69 -3.78
N PRO A 44 4.35 -13.16 -4.86
CA PRO A 44 5.69 -13.74 -4.78
C PRO A 44 6.74 -12.70 -4.39
N ALA A 45 7.84 -13.16 -3.80
CA ALA A 45 8.93 -12.29 -3.35
C ALA A 45 9.69 -11.58 -4.50
N SER A 46 9.53 -12.05 -5.74
CA SER A 46 10.11 -11.43 -6.94
C SER A 46 9.41 -10.14 -7.35
N VAL A 47 8.19 -9.88 -6.84
CA VAL A 47 7.41 -8.69 -7.15
C VAL A 47 7.68 -7.62 -6.09
N ILE A 48 7.87 -6.38 -6.55
CA ILE A 48 7.90 -5.21 -5.67
C ILE A 48 6.46 -4.87 -5.28
N LYS A 49 6.15 -5.03 -4.00
CA LYS A 49 4.82 -4.78 -3.41
C LYS A 49 4.74 -3.34 -2.91
N VAL A 50 3.78 -2.58 -3.42
CA VAL A 50 3.56 -1.18 -3.00
C VAL A 50 2.22 -1.08 -2.27
N ALA A 51 2.21 -0.53 -1.06
CA ALA A 51 0.98 -0.25 -0.32
C ALA A 51 0.47 1.15 -0.66
N GLU A 52 -0.75 1.23 -1.20
CA GLU A 52 -1.35 2.48 -1.66
C GLU A 52 -2.63 2.82 -0.87
N SER A 53 -2.82 4.11 -0.61
CA SER A 53 -3.93 4.65 0.19
C SER A 53 -3.97 4.15 1.65
N GLY A 54 -4.71 4.88 2.49
CA GLY A 54 -4.94 4.47 3.89
C GLY A 54 -3.76 4.65 4.84
N ILE A 55 -2.58 5.07 4.35
CA ILE A 55 -1.39 5.26 5.16
C ILE A 55 -1.22 6.74 5.54
N SER A 56 -1.43 7.05 6.81
CA SER A 56 -1.24 8.39 7.38
C SER A 56 -0.45 8.38 8.70
N THR A 57 -0.14 7.20 9.25
CA THR A 57 0.54 7.04 10.53
C THR A 57 1.68 6.02 10.45
N ARG A 58 2.68 6.14 11.35
CA ARG A 58 3.77 5.16 11.45
C ARG A 58 3.28 3.74 11.72
N SER A 59 2.22 3.59 12.51
CA SER A 59 1.63 2.28 12.84
C SER A 59 1.10 1.56 11.61
N GLN A 60 0.46 2.30 10.68
CA GLN A 60 0.00 1.74 9.41
C GLN A 60 1.16 1.35 8.50
N VAL A 61 2.24 2.16 8.46
CA VAL A 61 3.47 1.78 7.77
C VAL A 61 4.01 0.45 8.34
N ALA A 62 4.03 0.31 9.67
CA ALA A 62 4.54 -0.89 10.33
C ALA A 62 3.68 -2.14 10.02
N LEU A 63 2.36 -1.95 9.91
CA LEU A 63 1.43 -3.00 9.51
C LEU A 63 1.76 -3.50 8.10
N VAL A 64 1.83 -2.61 7.12
CA VAL A 64 2.09 -3.02 5.72
C VAL A 64 3.51 -3.55 5.52
N GLU A 65 4.50 -3.02 6.25
CA GLU A 65 5.85 -3.60 6.31
C GLU A 65 5.81 -5.06 6.79
N LYS A 66 5.06 -5.34 7.86
CA LYS A 66 4.89 -6.70 8.39
C LYS A 66 4.18 -7.64 7.41
N LEU A 67 3.26 -7.12 6.61
CA LEU A 67 2.57 -7.86 5.56
C LEU A 67 3.44 -8.09 4.31
N GLY A 68 4.62 -7.46 4.24
CA GLY A 68 5.61 -7.67 3.19
C GLY A 68 5.66 -6.58 2.12
N ALA A 69 5.04 -5.42 2.36
CA ALA A 69 5.21 -4.27 1.46
C ALA A 69 6.68 -3.85 1.37
N ASN A 70 7.16 -3.61 0.14
CA ASN A 70 8.50 -3.09 -0.12
C ASN A 70 8.53 -1.56 -0.13
N ALA A 71 7.40 -0.93 -0.45
CA ALA A 71 7.23 0.51 -0.51
C ALA A 71 5.81 0.94 -0.12
N ILE A 72 5.67 2.22 0.22
CA ILE A 72 4.38 2.88 0.47
C ILE A 72 4.21 4.06 -0.50
N LEU A 73 2.99 4.28 -0.95
CA LEU A 73 2.61 5.45 -1.73
C LEU A 73 1.68 6.33 -0.89
N VAL A 74 2.17 7.51 -0.51
CA VAL A 74 1.46 8.46 0.34
C VAL A 74 1.30 9.79 -0.40
N GLY A 75 0.05 10.24 -0.57
CA GLY A 75 -0.27 11.49 -1.26
C GLY A 75 -0.95 12.49 -0.32
N GLU A 76 -2.22 12.26 -0.04
CA GLU A 76 -3.10 13.19 0.69
C GLU A 76 -2.51 13.66 2.03
N SER A 77 -1.98 12.74 2.84
CA SER A 77 -1.39 13.06 4.14
C SER A 77 -0.17 13.98 4.02
N LEU A 78 0.68 13.78 3.00
CA LEU A 78 1.82 14.66 2.74
C LEU A 78 1.35 16.05 2.30
N VAL A 79 0.40 16.11 1.35
CA VAL A 79 -0.14 17.38 0.83
C VAL A 79 -0.81 18.21 1.93
N LYS A 80 -1.51 17.57 2.87
CA LYS A 80 -2.22 18.25 3.98
C LYS A 80 -1.35 18.57 5.20
N SER A 81 -0.15 17.99 5.30
CA SER A 81 0.68 18.06 6.52
C SER A 81 1.20 19.46 6.90
N GLY A 82 1.26 20.40 5.95
CA GLY A 82 1.89 21.71 6.16
C GLY A 82 3.42 21.67 6.28
N ASP A 83 3.99 20.55 6.74
CA ASP A 83 5.41 20.21 6.71
C ASP A 83 5.61 18.75 6.20
N PRO A 84 5.67 18.56 4.86
CA PRO A 84 5.86 17.23 4.28
C PRO A 84 7.16 16.56 4.72
N LYS A 85 8.20 17.34 5.05
CA LYS A 85 9.49 16.81 5.51
C LYS A 85 9.35 16.18 6.88
N HIS A 86 8.64 16.84 7.79
CA HIS A 86 8.35 16.28 9.11
C HIS A 86 7.48 15.01 9.00
N MET A 87 6.43 15.05 8.19
CA MET A 87 5.56 13.88 7.97
C MET A 87 6.31 12.67 7.42
N ILE A 88 7.22 12.85 6.45
CA ILE A 88 8.05 11.76 5.93
C ILE A 88 8.90 11.14 7.06
N LYS A 89 9.51 11.97 7.92
CA LYS A 89 10.32 11.48 9.05
C LYS A 89 9.47 10.71 10.05
N GLU A 90 8.26 11.19 10.35
CA GLU A 90 7.32 10.50 11.24
C GLU A 90 6.93 9.13 10.68
N LEU A 91 6.52 9.08 9.41
CA LEU A 91 6.11 7.84 8.74
C LEU A 91 7.24 6.81 8.64
N LEU A 92 8.48 7.26 8.43
CA LEU A 92 9.64 6.37 8.28
C LEU A 92 10.41 6.13 9.59
N ASN A 93 10.09 6.87 10.66
CA ASN A 93 10.81 6.88 11.93
C ASN A 93 12.33 7.11 11.77
N ARG A 94 12.74 7.99 10.85
CA ARG A 94 14.14 8.35 10.56
C ARG A 94 14.28 9.70 9.86
#